data_AF-A0AA44NIY8-F1
#
_entry.id   AF-A0AA44NIY8-F1
#
_cell.length_a   1.000
_cell.length_b   1.000
_cell.length_c   1.000
_cell.angle_alpha   90.00
_cell.angle_beta   90.00
_cell.angle_gamma   90.00
#
_symmetry.space_group_name_H-M   'P 1'
#
loop_
_entity.id
_entity.type
_entity.pdbx_description
1 polymer ?
#
loop_
_entity_poly.entity_id
_entity_poly.type
_entity_poly.pdbx_seq_one_letter_code
_entity_poly.pdbx_strand_id
1 'polypeptide(L)' 'MSKLTTTVPIKRPKSITVILTAEASERLTALAKKGKRSRQLEAMLRIHDSLKRVPEITGDYWEITTL' A
#
# COMPACT_ATOMS: atom_id res chain seq x y z
N MET A 1 -13.19 -31.90 22.55
CA MET A 1 -13.50 -30.89 21.52
C MET A 1 -12.71 -29.62 21.84
N SER A 2 -11.56 -29.43 21.18
CA SER A 2 -10.73 -28.22 21.31
C SER A 2 -11.17 -27.18 20.29
N LYS A 3 -11.62 -26.01 20.76
CA LYS A 3 -11.90 -24.87 19.89
C LYS A 3 -10.56 -24.32 19.40
N LEU A 4 -10.29 -24.46 18.10
CA LEU A 4 -9.22 -23.74 17.41
C LEU A 4 -9.60 -22.26 17.34
N THR A 5 -9.12 -21.47 18.28
CA THR A 5 -9.12 -20.01 18.17
C THR A 5 -8.01 -19.60 17.22
N THR A 6 -8.33 -19.45 15.94
CA THR A 6 -7.42 -18.84 14.95
C THR A 6 -7.24 -17.36 15.31
N THR A 7 -6.13 -17.04 15.96
CA THR A 7 -5.71 -15.65 16.16
C THR A 7 -5.24 -15.09 14.83
N VAL A 8 -6.03 -14.22 14.22
CA VAL A 8 -5.57 -13.47 13.04
C VAL A 8 -4.42 -12.57 13.51
N PRO A 9 -3.21 -12.67 12.95
CA PRO A 9 -2.09 -11.84 13.40
C PRO A 9 -2.42 -10.38 13.12
N ILE A 10 -2.49 -9.57 14.17
CA ILE A 10 -2.67 -8.13 14.06
C ILE A 10 -1.42 -7.55 13.39
N LYS A 11 -1.50 -7.29 12.08
CA LYS A 11 -0.41 -6.61 11.36
C LYS A 11 -0.35 -5.16 11.84
N ARG A 12 0.79 -4.78 12.41
CA ARG A 12 1.03 -3.38 12.82
C ARG A 12 1.08 -2.47 11.58
N PRO A 13 0.51 -1.25 11.65
CA PRO A 13 0.64 -0.27 10.58
C PRO A 13 2.11 -0.03 10.24
N LYS A 14 2.42 0.03 8.95
CA LYS A 14 3.75 0.39 8.45
C LYS A 14 3.68 1.79 7.86
N SER A 15 4.69 2.60 8.18
CA SER A 15 4.91 3.89 7.53
C SER A 15 5.92 3.71 6.41
N ILE A 16 5.67 4.32 5.27
CA ILE A 16 6.60 4.39 4.14
C ILE A 16 6.73 5.85 3.71
N THR A 17 7.94 6.25 3.36
CA THR A 17 8.20 7.57 2.76
C THR A 17 8.34 7.38 1.25
N VAL A 18 7.56 8.13 0.48
CA VAL A 18 7.61 8.10 -0.99
C VAL A 18 8.05 9.48 -1.48
N ILE A 19 9.15 9.52 -2.21
CA ILE A 19 9.61 10.73 -2.88
C ILE A 19 8.81 10.89 -4.18
N LEU A 20 8.15 12.03 -4.34
CA LEU A 20 7.35 12.34 -5.53
C LEU A 20 8.00 13.48 -6.31
N THR A 21 7.85 13.45 -7.64
CA THR A 21 8.08 14.65 -8.45
C THR A 21 7.10 15.76 -8.05
N ALA A 22 7.46 17.01 -8.33
CA ALA A 22 6.58 18.15 -8.05
C ALA A 22 5.19 17.99 -8.71
N GLU A 23 5.17 17.60 -9.98
CA GLU A 23 3.94 17.34 -10.74
C GLU A 23 3.07 16.25 -10.09
N ALA A 24 3.66 15.13 -9.67
CA ALA A 24 2.93 14.05 -9.02
C ALA A 24 2.40 14.48 -7.63
N SER A 25 3.19 15.27 -6.90
CA SER A 25 2.81 15.84 -5.60
C SER A 25 1.60 16.77 -5.70
N GLU A 26 1.56 17.62 -6.72
CA GLU A 26 0.45 18.52 -7.00
C GLU A 26 -0.81 17.75 -7.42
N ARG A 27 -0.67 16.80 -8.35
CA ARG A 27 -1.77 15.93 -8.78
C ARG A 27 -2.40 15.18 -7.61
N LEU A 28 -1.59 14.61 -6.71
CA LEU A 28 -2.08 13.94 -5.51
C LEU A 28 -2.89 14.89 -4.62
N THR A 29 -2.42 16.13 -4.47
CA THR A 29 -3.09 17.16 -3.66
C THR A 29 -4.42 17.57 -4.28
N ALA A 30 -4.47 17.79 -5.60
CA ALA A 30 -5.69 18.13 -6.32
C ALA A 30 -6.74 17.01 -6.21
N LEU A 31 -6.32 15.76 -6.32
CA LEU A 31 -7.21 14.59 -6.25
C LEU A 31 -7.73 14.37 -4.83
N ALA A 32 -6.90 14.57 -3.81
CA ALA A 32 -7.32 14.53 -2.41
C ALA A 32 -8.40 15.59 -2.12
N LYS A 33 -8.19 16.83 -2.60
CA LYS A 33 -9.18 17.92 -2.50
C LYS A 33 -10.49 17.56 -3.21
N LYS A 34 -10.42 17.10 -4.46
CA LYS A 34 -11.59 16.67 -5.24
C LYS A 34 -12.38 15.56 -4.54
N GLY A 35 -11.66 14.62 -3.92
CA GLY A 35 -12.23 13.49 -3.19
C GLY A 35 -12.65 13.78 -1.75
N LYS A 36 -12.57 15.06 -1.30
CA LYS A 36 -12.89 15.51 0.07
C LYS A 36 -12.21 14.66 1.16
N ARG A 37 -10.94 14.32 0.96
CA ARG A 37 -10.19 13.44 1.87
C ARG A 37 -8.79 13.97 2.16
N SER A 38 -8.15 13.45 3.20
CA SER A 38 -6.77 13.80 3.50
C SER A 38 -5.85 13.32 2.39
N ARG A 39 -4.73 14.05 2.21
CA ARG A 39 -3.70 13.69 1.24
C ARG A 39 -3.12 12.30 1.48
N GLN A 40 -2.95 11.93 2.76
CA GLN A 40 -2.49 10.60 3.16
C GLN A 40 -3.50 9.51 2.78
N LEU A 41 -4.79 9.72 3.01
CA LEU A 41 -5.83 8.73 2.65
C LEU A 41 -5.89 8.53 1.13
N GLU A 42 -5.84 9.61 0.35
CA GLU A 42 -5.78 9.52 -1.11
C GLU A 42 -4.56 8.72 -1.59
N ALA A 43 -3.39 8.95 -0.97
CA ALA A 43 -2.18 8.20 -1.30
C ALA A 43 -2.32 6.71 -0.98
N MET A 44 -2.83 6.36 0.20
CA MET A 44 -3.06 4.96 0.59
C MET A 44 -4.06 4.26 -0.35
N LEU A 45 -5.14 4.93 -0.75
CA LEU A 45 -6.13 4.34 -1.66
C LEU A 45 -5.50 4.03 -3.03
N ARG A 46 -4.63 4.91 -3.53
CA ARG A 46 -3.91 4.69 -4.80
C ARG A 46 -2.91 3.57 -4.71
N ILE A 47 -2.14 3.51 -3.62
CA ILE A 47 -1.20 2.41 -3.38
C ILE A 47 -1.97 1.10 -3.28
N HIS A 48 -3.06 1.07 -2.52
CA HIS A 48 -3.92 -0.11 -2.40
C HIS A 48 -4.50 -0.56 -3.74
N ASP A 49 -5.00 0.37 -4.57
CA ASP A 49 -5.49 0.04 -5.92
C ASP A 49 -4.38 -0.48 -6.84
N SER A 50 -3.20 0.16 -6.79
CA SER A 50 -2.04 -0.28 -7.56
C SER A 50 -1.61 -1.69 -7.19
N LEU A 51 -1.62 -2.03 -5.89
CA LEU A 51 -1.24 -3.36 -5.41
C LEU A 51 -2.18 -4.46 -5.89
N LYS A 52 -3.46 -4.17 -6.17
CA LYS A 52 -4.38 -5.17 -6.77
C LYS A 52 -3.96 -5.62 -8.16
N ARG A 53 -3.12 -4.82 -8.83
CA ARG A 53 -2.61 -5.12 -10.18
C ARG A 53 -1.23 -5.77 -10.15
N VAL A 54 -0.58 -5.79 -8.99
CA VAL A 54 0.69 -6.49 -8.80
C VAL A 54 0.35 -7.95 -8.51
N PRO A 55 0.80 -8.91 -9.33
CA PRO A 55 0.58 -10.32 -9.03
C PRO A 55 1.20 -10.65 -7.68
N GLU A 56 0.49 -11.46 -6.89
CA GLU A 56 1.02 -11.96 -5.63
C GLU A 56 2.26 -12.80 -5.92
N ILE A 57 3.42 -12.38 -5.41
CA ILE A 57 4.64 -13.17 -5.54
C ILE A 57 4.56 -14.29 -4.51
N THR A 58 4.16 -15.48 -4.97
CA THR A 58 4.23 -16.71 -4.20
C THR A 58 5.55 -17.40 -4.51
N GLY A 59 6.63 -17.03 -3.79
CA GLY A 59 7.97 -17.59 -3.99
C GLY A 59 8.99 -17.03 -3.00
N ASP A 60 10.13 -17.70 -2.85
CA ASP A 60 11.22 -17.24 -1.99
C ASP A 60 11.92 -16.03 -2.65
N TYR A 61 11.78 -14.85 -2.03
CA TYR A 61 12.04 -13.54 -2.66
C TYR A 61 13.52 -13.24 -2.96
N TRP A 62 14.43 -14.13 -2.57
CA TRP A 62 15.88 -13.93 -2.71
C TRP A 62 16.40 -14.09 -4.15
N GLU A 63 15.60 -14.61 -5.08
CA GLU A 63 16.05 -14.85 -6.47
C GLU A 63 15.89 -13.64 -7.41
N ILE A 64 15.24 -12.55 -6.98
CA ILE A 64 14.92 -11.40 -7.86
C ILE A 64 16.07 -10.38 -7.95
N THR A 65 17.07 -10.43 -7.07
CA THR A 65 18.18 -9.46 -7.06
C THR A 65 19.44 -9.90 -7.82
N THR A 66 19.39 -11.00 -8.57
CA THR A 66 20.56 -11.57 -9.29
C THR A 66 20.51 -11.43 -10.82
N LEU A 67 19.80 -10.44 -11.36
CA LEU A 67 19.86 -10.08 -12.79
C LEU A 67 20.77 -8.89 -13.06
#